data_AF-A0A932WY27-F1
#
_entry.id   AF-A0A932WY27-F1
#
_cell.length_a   1.000
_cell.length_b   1.000
_cell.length_c   1.000
_cell.angle_alpha   90.00
_cell.angle_beta   90.00
_cell.angle_gamma   90.00
#
_symmetry.space_group_name_H-M   'P 1'
#
loop_
_entity.id
_entity.type
_entity.pdbx_description
1 polymer ?
#
loop_
_entity_poly.entity_id
_entity_poly.type
_entity_poly.pdbx_seq_one_letter_code
_entity_poly.pdbx_strand_id
1 'polypeptide(L)' 'MKEYIVIYERGGPGEENWGAYVPDLPGCISTGETLEQVKHNIREAIELHLEGLKAEGL' A
#
# COMPACT_ATOMS: atom_id res chain seq x y z
N MET A 1 -11.38 0.30 14.94
CA MET A 1 -10.95 0.61 13.56
C MET A 1 -9.51 1.06 13.65
N LYS A 2 -8.59 0.49 12.86
CA LYS A 2 -7.22 1.00 12.76
C LYS A 2 -7.17 1.91 11.54
N GLU A 3 -6.55 3.07 11.70
CA GLU A 3 -6.32 4.02 10.61
C GLU A 3 -4.81 4.06 10.35
N TYR A 4 -4.44 4.12 9.08
CA TYR A 4 -3.04 4.14 8.66
C TYR A 4 -2.80 5.34 7.76
N ILE A 5 -1.63 5.97 7.91
CA ILE A 5 -1.16 6.94 6.94
C ILE A 5 -0.62 6.18 5.73
N VAL A 6 -1.09 6.55 4.54
CA VAL A 6 -0.59 6.01 3.28
C VAL A 6 0.06 7.15 2.51
N ILE A 7 1.31 6.93 2.12
CA ILE A 7 2.03 7.85 1.24
C ILE A 7 1.86 7.36 -0.18
N TYR A 8 1.45 8.27 -1.07
CA TYR A 8 1.29 8.01 -2.50
C TYR A 8 2.32 8.81 -3.27
N GLU A 9 3.06 8.13 -4.14
CA GLU A 9 4.10 8.73 -4.97
C GLU A 9 3.75 8.47 -6.43
N ARG A 10 3.89 9.49 -7.27
CA ARG A 10 3.78 9.33 -8.72
C ARG A 10 5.12 8.86 -9.26
N GLY A 11 5.09 8.03 -10.29
CA GLY A 11 6.28 7.62 -11.04
C GLY A 11 7.12 8.81 -11.52
N GLY A 12 8.37 8.53 -11.86
CA GLY A 12 9.35 9.53 -12.26
C GLY A 12 8.97 10.26 -13.56
N PRO A 13 9.82 11.19 -14.04
CA PRO A 13 9.57 11.90 -15.29
C PRO A 13 9.33 10.95 -16.47
N GLY A 14 8.15 11.06 -17.10
CA GLY A 14 7.73 10.21 -18.22
C GLY A 14 6.95 8.96 -17.82
N GLU A 15 6.73 8.71 -16.53
CA GLU A 15 5.90 7.61 -16.05
C GLU A 15 4.50 8.09 -15.60
N GLU A 16 3.49 7.24 -15.85
CA GLU A 16 2.10 7.53 -15.46
C GLU A 16 1.61 6.71 -14.26
N ASN A 17 2.40 5.73 -13.82
CA ASN A 17 2.10 4.88 -12.69
C ASN A 17 2.24 5.60 -11.33
N TRP A 18 1.78 4.90 -10.31
CA TRP A 18 1.78 5.31 -8.91
C TRP A 18 2.32 4.19 -8.02
N GLY A 19 3.04 4.59 -6.97
CA GLY A 19 3.40 3.74 -5.85
C GLY A 19 2.66 4.19 -4.58
N ALA A 20 2.45 3.27 -3.66
CA ALA A 20 1.97 3.55 -2.31
C ALA A 20 2.67 2.69 -1.28
N TYR A 21 2.88 3.24 -0.08
CA TYR A 21 3.41 2.50 1.06
C TYR A 21 2.86 3.03 2.38
N VAL A 22 2.91 2.18 3.41
CA VAL A 22 2.43 2.47 4.76
C VAL A 22 3.62 2.54 5.72
N PRO A 23 4.00 3.72 6.25
CA PRO A 23 5.14 3.83 7.15
C PRO A 23 5.02 2.97 8.42
N ASP A 24 3.80 2.81 8.93
CA ASP A 24 3.51 2.02 10.14
C ASP A 24 3.51 0.50 9.89
N LEU A 25 3.51 0.05 8.63
CA LEU A 25 3.57 -1.36 8.24
C LEU A 25 4.74 -1.57 7.26
N PRO A 26 5.99 -1.65 7.77
CA PRO A 26 7.17 -1.81 6.93
C PRO A 26 7.05 -3.02 5.99
N GLY A 27 7.25 -2.78 4.70
CA GLY A 27 7.12 -3.81 3.65
C GLY A 27 5.72 -3.90 3.04
N CYS A 28 4.70 -3.21 3.58
CA CYS A 28 3.39 -3.08 2.96
C CYS A 28 3.42 -1.98 1.88
N ILE A 29 3.57 -2.41 0.63
CA ILE A 29 3.67 -1.54 -0.54
C ILE A 29 2.73 -2.02 -1.66
N SER A 30 2.36 -1.11 -2.56
CA SER A 30 1.59 -1.45 -3.75
C SER A 30 1.86 -0.47 -4.90
N THR A 31 1.50 -0.86 -6.11
CA THR A 31 1.61 -0.02 -7.32
C THR A 31 0.33 -0.08 -8.15
N GLY A 32 0.12 0.90 -9.02
CA GLY A 32 -1.00 0.93 -9.96
C GLY A 32 -0.77 1.94 -11.08
N GLU A 33 -1.47 1.80 -12.20
CA GLU A 33 -1.39 2.73 -13.33
C GLU A 33 -2.07 4.06 -13.03
N THR A 34 -3.01 4.08 -12.09
CA THR A 34 -3.75 5.28 -11.68
C THR A 34 -3.77 5.43 -10.16
N LEU A 35 -4.02 6.66 -9.69
CA LEU A 35 -4.17 6.95 -8.27
C LEU A 35 -5.29 6.11 -7.62
N GLU A 36 -6.41 5.92 -8.31
CA GLU A 36 -7.52 5.13 -7.79
C GLU A 36 -7.19 3.63 -7.73
N GLN A 37 -6.48 3.11 -8.73
CA GLN A 37 -6.02 1.73 -8.71
C GLN A 37 -5.04 1.48 -7.56
N VAL A 38 -4.02 2.32 -7.38
CA VAL A 38 -3.06 2.12 -6.27
C VAL A 38 -3.73 2.27 -4.90
N LYS A 39 -4.74 3.15 -4.77
CA LYS A 39 -5.55 3.27 -3.54
C LYS A 39 -6.33 2.00 -3.23
N HIS A 40 -6.89 1.35 -4.24
CA HIS A 40 -7.56 0.07 -4.06
C HIS A 40 -6.57 -1.01 -3.65
N ASN A 41 -5.49 -1.16 -4.43
CA ASN A 41 -4.49 -2.20 -4.22
C ASN A 41 -3.78 -2.09 -2.85
N ILE A 42 -3.46 -0.88 -2.37
CA ILE A 42 -2.81 -0.71 -1.06
C ILE A 42 -3.74 -1.05 0.11
N ARG A 43 -5.06 -0.87 -0.03
CA ARG A 43 -6.02 -1.30 1.00
C ARG A 43 -6.02 -2.82 1.12
N GLU A 44 -6.08 -3.53 0.00
CA GLU A 44 -6.00 -4.98 -0.03
C GLU A 44 -4.65 -5.49 0.52
N ALA A 45 -3.55 -4.83 0.14
CA ALA A 45 -2.22 -5.16 0.66
C ALA A 45 -2.11 -4.98 2.18
N ILE A 46 -2.74 -3.95 2.76
CA ILE A 46 -2.80 -3.75 4.22
C ILE A 46 -3.57 -4.90 4.88
N GLU A 47 -4.74 -5.25 4.35
CA GLU A 47 -5.57 -6.33 4.89
C GLU A 47 -4.81 -7.66 4.87
N LEU A 48 -4.24 -8.03 3.72
CA LEU A 48 -3.45 -9.25 3.56
C LEU A 48 -2.21 -9.26 4.46
N HIS A 49 -1.51 -8.14 4.60
CA HIS A 49 -0.32 -8.06 5.45
C HIS A 49 -0.67 -8.27 6.93
N LEU A 50 -1.77 -7.67 7.41
CA LEU A 50 -2.24 -7.85 8.79
C LEU A 50 -2.72 -9.28 9.05
N GLU A 51 -3.36 -9.92 8.08
CA GLU A 51 -3.73 -11.34 8.17
C GLU A 51 -2.48 -12.23 8.26
N GLY A 52 -1.45 -11.95 7.47
CA GLY A 52 -0.17 -12.65 7.53
C GLY A 52 0.52 -12.51 8.89
N LEU A 53 0.66 -11.28 9.40
CA LEU A 53 1.25 -11.02 10.72
C LEU A 53 0.50 -11.79 11.83
N LYS A 54 -0.84 -11.78 11.78
CA LYS A 54 -1.67 -12.51 12.73
C LYS A 54 -1.47 -14.02 12.64
N ALA A 55 -1.32 -14.57 11.43
CA ALA A 55 -1.05 -15.98 11.22
C ALA A 55 0.34 -16.41 11.75
N GLU A 56 1.30 -15.50 11.73
CA GLU A 56 2.64 -15.68 12.33
C GLU A 56 2.67 -15.44 13.85
N GLY A 57 1.56 -14.97 14.43
CA GLY A 57 1.44 -14.72 15.87
C GLY A 57 2.00 -13.38 16.34
N LEU A 58 2.12 -12.41 15.43
CA LEU A 58 2.53 -11.02 15.70
C LEU A 58 1.34 -10.09 15.98
#